data_AF-W4QV04-F1
#
_entry.id   AF-W4QV04-F1
#
_cell.length_a   1.000
_cell.length_b   1.000
_cell.length_c   1.000
_cell.angle_alpha   90.00
_cell.angle_beta   90.00
_cell.angle_gamma   90.00
#
_symmetry.space_group_name_H-M   'P 1'
#
loop_
_entity.id
_entity.type
_entity.pdbx_description
1 polymer ?
#
loop_
_entity_poly.entity_id
_entity_poly.type
_entity_poly.pdbx_seq_one_letter_code
_entity_poly.pdbx_strand_id
1 'polypeptide(L)' 'MEDKQPLEFDRYTAADLSPDLLNRVMLLEEEIRNETAKDVVLIAYEESQHNPT' A
#
# COMPACT_ATOMS: atom_id res chain seq x y z
N MET A 1 16.26 24.85 -1.05
CA MET A 1 15.86 23.79 -0.11
C MET A 1 14.40 23.55 -0.42
N GLU A 2 14.08 22.52 -1.18
CA GLU A 2 12.69 22.21 -1.52
C GLU A 2 12.12 21.36 -0.37
N ASP A 3 11.23 21.99 0.40
CA ASP A 3 10.36 21.33 1.36
C ASP A 3 9.50 20.28 0.63
N LYS A 4 9.98 19.04 0.60
CA LYS A 4 9.16 17.89 0.21
C LYS A 4 8.10 17.71 1.29
N GLN A 5 6.90 18.21 1.02
CA GLN A 5 5.72 17.89 1.80
C GLN A 5 5.65 16.35 1.98
N PRO A 6 5.36 15.85 3.20
CA PRO A 6 5.24 14.42 3.39
C PRO A 6 4.12 13.92 2.48
N LEU A 7 4.49 13.16 1.45
CA LEU A 7 3.54 12.48 0.58
C LEU A 7 2.72 11.57 1.49
N GLU A 8 1.41 11.80 1.57
CA GLU A 8 0.45 10.99 2.38
C GLU A 8 0.53 9.47 2.09
N PHE A 9 1.28 9.10 1.06
CA PHE A 9 1.39 7.76 0.51
C PHE A 9 2.73 7.06 0.83
N ASP A 10 3.55 7.60 1.73
CA ASP A 10 4.87 7.04 2.10
C ASP A 10 4.79 5.56 2.52
N ARG A 11 3.64 5.12 3.05
CA ARG A 11 3.39 3.72 3.46
C ARG A 11 3.29 2.72 2.31
N TYR A 12 3.08 3.19 1.09
CA TYR A 12 2.87 2.38 -0.11
C TYR A 12 4.05 2.46 -1.10
N THR A 13 5.13 3.14 -0.70
CA THR A 13 6.33 3.39 -1.51
C THR A 13 7.03 2.15 -2.05
N ALA A 14 6.79 0.97 -1.45
CA ALA A 14 7.33 -0.31 -1.93
C ALA A 14 6.75 -0.76 -3.28
N ALA A 15 5.60 -0.22 -3.71
CA ALA A 15 5.02 -0.50 -5.00
C ALA A 15 4.83 0.82 -5.75
N ASP A 16 5.48 0.97 -6.91
CA ASP A 16 5.27 2.09 -7.85
C ASP A 16 3.86 1.98 -8.47
N LEU A 17 2.84 2.12 -7.63
CA LEU A 17 1.43 2.01 -7.97
C LEU A 17 0.97 3.33 -8.57
N SER A 18 0.19 3.24 -9.65
CA SER A 18 -0.49 4.41 -10.17
C SER A 18 -1.47 4.99 -9.14
N PRO A 19 -1.75 6.30 -9.16
CA PRO A 19 -2.65 6.94 -8.20
C PRO A 19 -4.05 6.29 -8.14
N ASP A 20 -4.58 5.85 -9.29
CA ASP A 20 -5.87 5.16 -9.36
C ASP A 20 -5.86 3.80 -8.64
N LEU A 21 -4.76 3.03 -8.77
CA LEU A 21 -4.62 1.76 -8.09
C LEU A 21 -4.45 1.96 -6.59
N LEU A 22 -3.68 2.97 -6.18
CA LEU A 22 -3.51 3.34 -4.79
C LEU A 22 -4.84 3.72 -4.13
N ASN A 23 -5.64 4.55 -4.79
CA ASN A 23 -6.97 4.93 -4.31
C ASN A 23 -7.88 3.70 -4.15
N ARG A 24 -7.83 2.75 -5.10
CA ARG A 24 -8.58 1.49 -4.99
C ARG A 24 -8.13 0.64 -3.80
N VAL A 25 -6.83 0.58 -3.52
CA VAL A 25 -6.30 -0.16 -2.35
C VAL A 25 -6.81 0.48 -1.05
N MET A 26 -6.81 1.81 -0.96
CA MET A 26 -7.32 2.52 0.22
C MET A 26 -8.81 2.28 0.46
N LEU A 27 -9.64 2.31 -0.60
CA LEU A 27 -11.07 2.02 -0.50
C LEU A 27 -11.32 0.58 -0.03
N LEU A 28 -10.59 -0.39 -0.57
CA LEU A 28 -10.69 -1.79 -0.15
C LEU A 28 -10.27 -1.98 1.32
N GLU A 29 -9.22 -1.29 1.75
CA GLU A 29 -8.78 -1.32 3.15
C GLU A 29 -9.89 -0.82 4.09
N GLU A 30 -10.57 0.27 3.72
CA GLU A 30 -11.69 0.83 4.47
C GLU A 30 -12.90 -0.12 4.49
N GLU A 31 -13.27 -0.69 3.34
CA GLU A 31 -14.36 -1.67 3.25
C GLU A 31 -14.11 -2.89 4.15
N ILE A 32 -12.90 -3.47 4.12
CA ILE A 32 -12.54 -4.63 4.95
C ILE A 32 -12.55 -4.26 6.43
N ARG A 33 -12.03 -3.08 6.80
CA ARG A 33 -12.05 -2.61 8.19
C ARG A 33 -13.49 -2.49 8.69
N ASN A 34 -14.38 -1.92 7.88
CA ASN A 34 -15.78 -1.73 8.23
C ASN A 34 -16.54 -3.05 8.33
N GLU A 35 -16.32 -4.00 7.41
CA GLU A 35 -16.98 -5.30 7.43
C GLU A 35 -16.52 -6.18 8.60
N THR A 36 -15.22 -6.17 8.89
CA THR A 36 -14.63 -7.08 9.88
C THR A 36 -14.54 -6.50 11.28
N ALA A 37 -14.71 -5.17 11.43
CA ALA A 37 -14.45 -4.42 12.66
C ALA A 37 -13.06 -4.69 13.26
N LYS A 38 -12.06 -4.90 12.39
CA LYS A 38 -10.68 -5.21 12.74
C LYS A 38 -9.71 -4.24 12.08
N ASP A 39 -8.54 -4.09 12.70
CA ASP A 39 -7.41 -3.43 12.06
C ASP A 39 -6.92 -4.24 10.86
N VAL A 40 -6.75 -3.54 9.74
CA VAL A 40 -6.24 -4.09 8.48
C VAL A 40 -4.83 -3.54 8.28
N VAL A 41 -3.86 -4.44 8.07
CA VAL A 41 -2.46 -4.08 7.81
C VAL A 41 -2.08 -4.63 6.45
N LEU A 42 -1.67 -3.73 5.55
CA LEU A 42 -1.16 -4.09 4.23
C LEU A 42 0.33 -4.41 4.33
N ILE A 43 0.72 -5.57 3.82
CA ILE A 43 2.11 -5.99 3.75
C ILE A 43 2.48 -6.17 2.28
N ALA A 44 3.34 -5.29 1.78
CA ALA A 44 3.92 -5.41 0.45
C ALA A 44 5.19 -6.26 0.54
N TYR A 45 5.31 -7.26 -0.34
CA TYR A 45 6.52 -8.06 -0.51
C TYR A 45 7.00 -7.91 -1.95
N GLU A 46 8.28 -7.63 -2.14
CA GLU A 46 8.92 -7.83 -3.43
C GLU A 46 9.22 -9.32 -3.58
N GLU A 47 8.67 -9.94 -4.62
CA GLU A 47 9.00 -11.33 -4.96
C GLU A 47 10.44 -11.34 -5.48
N SER A 48 11.39 -11.46 -4.54
CA SER A 48 12.77 -11.76 -4.89
C SER A 48 12.73 -13.07 -5.66
N GLN A 49 13.21 -13.05 -6.91
CA GLN A 49 13.39 -14.20 -7.79
C GLN A 49 14.23 -15.28 -7.10
N HIS A 50 13.62 -16.03 -6.19
CA HIS A 50 14.18 -17.23 -5.60
C HIS A 50 13.46 -18.39 -6.26
N ASN A 51 13.97 -18.78 -7.43
CA ASN A 51 13.85 -20.15 -7.89
C ASN A 51 14.76 -20.99 -6.98
N PRO A 52 14.26 -21.87 -6.09
CA PRO A 52 15.07 -22.97 -5.63
C PRO A 52 15.10 -24.01 -6.76
N THR A 53 16.30 -24.32 -7.23
CA THR A 53 16.63 -25.44 -8.13
C THR A 53 15.98 -26.75 -7.73
#